data_AF-A0A135WG54-F1
#
_entry.id   AF-A0A135WG54-F1
#
_cell.length_a   1.000
_cell.length_b   1.000
_cell.length_c   1.000
_cell.angle_alpha   90.00
_cell.angle_beta   90.00
_cell.angle_gamma   90.00
#
_symmetry.space_group_name_H-M   'P 1'
#
loop_
_entity.id
_entity.type
_entity.pdbx_description
1 polymer ?
#
loop_
_entity_poly.entity_id
_entity_poly.type
_entity_poly.pdbx_seq_one_letter_code
_entity_poly.pdbx_strand_id
1 'polypeptide(L)'
;MVTMDKELAIDCCLLAGRLMMEAGAETYRVEDTMKRMANSLELPAAHSFVTPTGIIFSPGSPHHTKLVQISKRSTDLEKIALVNAVSRKLSTGQSALSEAYQELLHIEKANVMFPMWLQIFSAAIASGCFLILLEGSWKDVPMAILAGGTGFTVAAFLDDLTRVKFFAEFMASLVIALISFFAVSFGFGQELDKIIIGSVMPLVPGLLITNAVRDLMAGHFVSGLSKGAEAFLTSFAIGAGVAFVLSF
;
A
#
# COMPACT_ATOMS: atom_id res chain seq x y z
N MET A 1 12.29 -6.97 37.42
CA MET A 1 12.81 -6.02 36.40
C MET A 1 13.02 -6.74 35.07
N VAL A 2 13.86 -7.78 35.00
CA VAL A 2 14.19 -8.52 33.75
C VAL A 2 12.98 -9.04 32.94
N THR A 3 11.91 -9.50 33.60
CA THR A 3 10.71 -10.03 32.90
C THR A 3 9.89 -8.94 32.21
N MET A 4 9.87 -7.72 32.76
CA MET A 4 9.10 -6.59 32.22
C MET A 4 9.75 -6.03 30.96
N ASP A 5 11.09 -6.04 30.89
CA ASP A 5 11.84 -5.64 29.69
C ASP A 5 11.64 -6.62 28.53
N LYS A 6 11.47 -7.92 28.81
CA LYS A 6 11.22 -8.93 27.77
C LYS A 6 9.81 -8.87 27.19
N GLU A 7 8.78 -8.59 27.98
CA GLU A 7 7.44 -8.37 27.44
C GLU A 7 7.41 -7.11 26.55
N LEU A 8 8.08 -6.04 26.97
CA LEU A 8 8.22 -4.84 26.14
C LEU A 8 8.98 -5.12 24.83
N ALA A 9 10.00 -5.98 24.86
CA ALA A 9 10.73 -6.41 23.67
C ALA A 9 9.82 -7.15 22.67
N ILE A 10 8.99 -8.06 23.17
CA ILE A 10 8.00 -8.80 22.37
C ILE A 10 7.01 -7.84 21.73
N ASP A 11 6.46 -6.92 22.52
CA ASP A 11 5.48 -5.93 22.05
C ASP A 11 6.09 -4.95 21.05
N CYS A 12 7.37 -4.60 21.20
CA CYS A 12 8.11 -3.77 20.26
C CYS A 12 8.29 -4.45 18.90
N CYS A 13 8.69 -5.73 18.89
CA CYS A 13 8.79 -6.53 17.65
C CYS A 13 7.43 -6.68 16.96
N LEU A 14 6.37 -6.97 17.73
CA LEU A 14 5.01 -7.09 17.20
C LEU A 14 4.46 -5.78 16.66
N LEU A 15 4.71 -4.66 17.34
CA LEU A 15 4.30 -3.33 16.89
C LEU A 15 4.99 -2.96 15.58
N ALA A 16 6.31 -3.15 15.49
CA ALA A 16 7.07 -2.93 14.24
C ALA A 16 6.52 -3.80 13.11
N GLY A 17 6.30 -5.09 13.38
CA GLY A 17 5.74 -6.02 12.40
C GLY A 17 4.36 -5.61 11.91
N ARG A 18 3.46 -5.25 12.85
CA ARG A 18 2.10 -4.78 12.54
C ARG A 18 2.15 -3.53 11.67
N LEU A 19 2.90 -2.51 12.06
CA LEU A 19 3.00 -1.25 11.32
C LEU A 19 3.52 -1.46 9.90
N MET A 20 4.52 -2.32 9.72
CA MET A 20 5.03 -2.64 8.37
C MET A 20 3.99 -3.35 7.51
N MET A 21 3.26 -4.33 8.06
CA MET A 21 2.21 -5.05 7.33
C MET A 21 1.01 -4.17 6.99
N GLU A 22 0.57 -3.32 7.92
CA GLU A 22 -0.52 -2.35 7.70
C GLU A 22 -0.12 -1.28 6.67
N ALA A 23 1.17 -0.94 6.58
CA ALA A 23 1.72 -0.03 5.59
C ALA A 23 2.02 -0.69 4.21
N GLY A 24 1.77 -2.00 4.08
CA GLY A 24 1.87 -2.70 2.81
C GLY A 24 3.26 -3.23 2.45
N ALA A 25 4.13 -3.47 3.44
CA ALA A 25 5.46 -4.03 3.21
C ALA A 25 5.43 -5.47 2.63
N GLU A 26 6.53 -5.86 2.00
CA GLU A 26 6.78 -7.25 1.62
C GLU A 26 6.95 -8.13 2.86
N THR A 27 6.40 -9.34 2.82
CA THR A 27 6.31 -10.23 4.00
C THR A 27 7.68 -10.56 4.55
N TYR A 28 8.62 -10.87 3.65
CA TYR A 28 9.99 -11.21 4.02
C TYR A 28 10.72 -10.06 4.74
N ARG A 29 10.41 -8.80 4.41
CA ARG A 29 11.02 -7.63 5.06
C ARG A 29 10.48 -7.43 6.47
N VAL A 30 9.22 -7.76 6.69
CA VAL A 30 8.61 -7.74 8.02
C VAL A 30 9.26 -8.79 8.90
N GLU A 31 9.37 -10.03 8.42
CA GLU A 31 10.03 -11.11 9.16
C GLU A 31 11.50 -10.81 9.45
N ASP A 32 12.26 -10.31 8.45
CA ASP A 32 13.66 -9.91 8.65
C ASP A 32 13.80 -8.80 9.70
N THR A 33 12.93 -7.79 9.64
CA THR A 33 12.94 -6.66 10.60
C THR A 33 12.64 -7.14 12.02
N MET A 34 11.60 -7.96 12.19
CA MET A 34 11.25 -8.55 13.48
C MET A 34 12.37 -9.44 14.02
N LYS A 35 12.99 -10.26 13.16
CA LYS A 35 14.11 -11.13 13.54
C LYS A 35 15.33 -10.34 13.99
N ARG A 36 15.70 -9.28 13.27
CA ARG A 36 16.82 -8.40 13.65
C ARG A 36 16.58 -7.75 15.00
N MET A 37 15.39 -7.22 15.22
CA MET A 37 15.00 -6.63 16.52
C MET A 37 15.03 -7.68 17.63
N ALA A 38 14.40 -8.84 17.45
CA ALA A 38 14.38 -9.90 18.46
C ALA A 38 15.79 -10.37 18.84
N ASN A 39 16.70 -10.54 17.87
CA ASN A 39 18.09 -10.90 18.14
C ASN A 39 18.82 -9.83 18.97
N SER A 40 18.61 -8.55 18.66
CA SER A 40 19.22 -7.45 19.44
C SER A 40 18.66 -7.31 20.86
N LEU A 41 17.50 -7.89 21.12
CA LEU A 41 16.79 -7.87 22.41
C LEU A 41 16.93 -9.19 23.18
N GLU A 42 17.93 -9.99 22.85
CA GLU A 42 18.22 -11.27 23.51
C GLU A 42 17.07 -12.30 23.42
N LEU A 43 16.33 -12.28 22.31
CA LEU A 43 15.31 -13.27 21.95
C LEU A 43 15.73 -14.09 20.70
N PRO A 44 16.87 -14.82 20.71
CA PRO A 44 17.37 -15.52 19.54
C PRO A 44 16.52 -16.73 19.12
N ALA A 45 15.69 -17.25 20.03
CA ALA A 45 14.74 -18.32 19.75
C ALA A 45 13.41 -17.79 19.17
N ALA A 46 13.31 -16.48 18.92
CA ALA A 46 12.09 -15.89 18.41
C ALA A 46 11.85 -16.27 16.94
N HIS A 47 10.63 -16.70 16.64
CA HIS A 47 10.16 -16.99 15.31
C HIS A 47 8.88 -16.21 15.01
N SER A 48 8.85 -15.56 13.85
CA SER A 48 7.66 -14.91 13.31
C SER A 48 7.11 -15.72 12.13
N PHE A 49 5.79 -15.81 12.04
CA PHE A 49 5.08 -16.23 10.84
C PHE A 49 4.13 -15.12 10.44
N VAL A 50 4.40 -14.49 9.30
CA VAL A 50 3.68 -13.31 8.84
C VAL A 50 2.82 -13.63 7.63
N THR A 51 1.57 -13.20 7.67
CA THR A 51 0.64 -13.23 6.54
C THR A 51 -0.01 -11.85 6.39
N PRO A 52 -0.63 -11.55 5.23
CA PRO A 52 -1.32 -10.27 5.04
C PRO A 52 -2.45 -9.99 6.03
N THR A 53 -2.96 -10.98 6.76
CA THR A 53 -4.09 -10.85 7.68
C THR A 53 -3.70 -11.06 9.15
N GLY A 54 -2.47 -11.48 9.43
CA GLY A 54 -2.03 -11.69 10.81
C GLY A 54 -0.56 -12.04 10.95
N ILE A 55 -0.04 -11.76 12.13
CA ILE A 55 1.32 -12.04 12.58
C ILE A 55 1.24 -12.98 13.77
N ILE A 56 1.93 -14.10 13.69
CA ILE A 56 2.16 -15.00 14.82
C ILE A 56 3.61 -14.83 15.24
N PHE A 57 3.85 -14.49 16.50
CA PHE A 57 5.18 -14.30 17.05
C PHE A 57 5.38 -15.22 18.25
N SER A 58 6.32 -16.16 18.12
CA SER A 58 6.73 -17.09 19.16
C SER A 58 8.09 -16.64 19.70
N PRO A 59 8.17 -15.99 20.87
CA PRO A 59 9.44 -15.53 21.45
C PRO A 59 10.32 -16.64 22.05
N GLY A 60 9.81 -17.88 22.16
CA GLY A 60 10.47 -18.99 22.84
C GLY A 60 10.15 -19.08 24.34
N SER A 61 10.42 -20.23 24.94
CA SER A 61 10.15 -20.50 26.37
C SER A 61 10.92 -19.55 27.30
N PRO A 62 10.33 -19.05 28.40
CA PRO A 62 9.00 -19.37 28.94
C PRO A 62 7.87 -18.47 28.43
N HIS A 63 8.12 -17.63 27.43
CA HIS A 63 7.15 -16.63 26.96
C HIS A 63 6.10 -17.25 26.03
N HIS A 64 4.89 -16.72 26.06
CA HIS A 64 3.77 -17.20 25.25
C HIS A 64 3.82 -16.65 23.82
N THR A 65 3.40 -17.48 22.87
CA THR A 65 3.15 -17.05 21.49
C THR A 65 2.01 -16.03 21.46
N LYS A 66 2.22 -14.91 20.79
CA LYS A 66 1.20 -13.87 20.58
C LYS A 66 0.75 -13.85 19.12
N LEU A 67 -0.51 -13.50 18.91
CA LEU A 67 -1.10 -13.27 17.59
C LEU A 67 -1.59 -11.83 17.50
N VAL A 68 -1.27 -11.18 16.40
CA VAL A 68 -1.78 -9.85 16.05
C VAL A 68 -2.50 -9.94 14.71
N GLN A 69 -3.75 -9.50 14.66
CA GLN A 69 -4.53 -9.44 13.43
C GLN A 69 -4.23 -8.14 12.67
N ILE A 70 -4.10 -8.25 11.36
CA ILE A 70 -3.98 -7.10 10.46
C ILE A 70 -5.38 -6.85 9.87
N SER A 71 -6.01 -5.75 10.29
CA SER A 71 -7.40 -5.45 9.94
C SER A 71 -7.55 -4.42 8.81
N LYS A 72 -6.55 -3.55 8.65
CA LYS A 72 -6.51 -2.53 7.60
C LYS A 72 -5.13 -2.52 6.95
N ARG A 73 -5.11 -2.38 5.64
CA ARG A 73 -3.87 -2.23 4.88
C ARG A 73 -4.00 -1.04 3.95
N SER A 74 -2.94 -0.27 3.88
CA SER A 74 -2.75 0.82 2.94
C SER A 74 -1.31 0.76 2.44
N THR A 75 -0.97 1.54 1.42
CA THR A 75 0.41 1.70 1.00
C THR A 75 0.98 2.95 1.64
N ASP A 76 1.96 2.79 2.53
CA ASP A 76 2.65 3.89 3.20
C ASP A 76 4.16 3.60 3.25
N LEU A 77 4.85 3.98 2.17
CA LEU A 77 6.28 3.73 2.05
C LEU A 77 7.11 4.52 3.06
N GLU A 78 6.61 5.69 3.50
CA GLU A 78 7.27 6.49 4.53
C GLU A 78 7.22 5.79 5.89
N LYS A 79 6.05 5.29 6.29
CA LYS A 79 5.90 4.49 7.52
C LYS A 79 6.80 3.24 7.51
N ILE A 80 6.91 2.55 6.38
CA ILE A 80 7.86 1.42 6.22
C ILE A 80 9.30 1.89 6.44
N ALA A 81 9.69 3.03 5.85
CA ALA A 81 11.04 3.57 5.98
C ALA A 81 11.37 3.97 7.43
N LEU A 82 10.41 4.62 8.12
CA LEU A 82 10.52 5.03 9.52
C LEU A 82 10.67 3.82 10.45
N VAL A 83 9.80 2.82 10.34
CA VAL A 83 9.90 1.59 11.16
C VAL A 83 11.23 0.87 10.93
N ASN A 84 11.68 0.78 9.67
CA ASN A 84 12.97 0.17 9.34
C ASN A 84 14.15 0.98 9.90
N ALA A 85 14.04 2.31 9.99
CA ALA A 85 15.03 3.14 10.64
C ALA A 85 15.10 2.87 12.15
N VAL A 86 13.95 2.76 12.82
CA VAL A 86 13.89 2.37 14.25
C VAL A 86 14.52 1.00 14.47
N SER A 87 14.16 0.00 13.67
CA SER A 87 14.74 -1.35 13.74
C SER A 87 16.28 -1.32 13.62
N ARG A 88 16.83 -0.53 12.68
CA ARG A 88 18.29 -0.39 12.52
C ARG A 88 18.95 0.27 13.73
N LYS A 89 18.40 1.37 14.25
CA LYS A 89 18.93 2.05 15.44
C LYS A 89 18.95 1.11 16.65
N LEU A 90 17.85 0.39 16.86
CA LEU A 90 17.74 -0.59 17.95
C LEU A 90 18.75 -1.74 17.77
N SER A 91 18.82 -2.31 16.57
CA SER A 91 19.70 -3.46 16.28
C SER A 91 21.20 -3.13 16.37
N THR A 92 21.56 -1.85 16.22
CA THR A 92 22.95 -1.36 16.31
C THR A 92 23.30 -0.78 17.68
N GLY A 93 22.38 -0.86 18.65
CA GLY A 93 22.58 -0.33 20.01
C GLY A 93 22.56 1.20 20.10
N GLN A 94 22.07 1.90 19.08
CA GLN A 94 21.98 3.37 19.03
C GLN A 94 20.71 3.92 19.71
N SER A 95 19.76 3.05 20.09
CA SER A 95 18.51 3.40 20.75
C SER A 95 18.20 2.38 21.83
N ALA A 96 17.73 2.83 23.00
CA ALA A 96 17.23 1.93 24.02
C ALA A 96 15.88 1.32 23.59
N LEU A 97 15.51 0.16 24.16
CA LEU A 97 14.24 -0.52 23.87
C LEU A 97 13.02 0.37 24.12
N SER A 98 13.01 1.09 25.25
CA SER A 98 11.91 1.99 25.61
C SER A 98 11.75 3.14 24.61
N GLU A 99 12.87 3.73 24.17
CA GLU A 99 12.89 4.80 23.17
C GLU A 99 12.38 4.30 21.82
N ALA A 100 12.87 3.14 21.36
CA ALA A 100 12.43 2.54 20.11
C ALA A 100 10.93 2.22 20.14
N TYR A 101 10.42 1.70 21.25
CA TYR A 101 8.99 1.43 21.42
C TYR A 101 8.15 2.72 21.36
N GLN A 102 8.60 3.80 22.00
CA GLN A 102 7.93 5.10 21.94
C GLN A 102 7.98 5.72 20.54
N GLU A 103 9.10 5.60 19.82
CA GLU A 103 9.23 6.05 18.42
C GLU A 103 8.23 5.30 17.52
N LEU A 104 8.06 3.97 17.71
CA LEU A 104 7.04 3.19 17.01
C LEU A 104 5.60 3.61 17.35
N LEU A 105 5.29 3.88 18.62
CA LEU A 105 3.97 4.40 19.02
C LEU A 105 3.69 5.79 18.44
N HIS A 106 4.74 6.61 18.25
CA HIS A 106 4.60 7.89 17.58
C HIS A 106 4.30 7.69 16.09
N ILE A 107 5.02 6.79 15.42
CA ILE A 107 4.78 6.42 14.01
C ILE A 107 3.36 5.86 13.80
N GLU A 108 2.85 5.07 14.76
CA GLU A 108 1.48 4.54 14.71
C GLU A 108 0.44 5.66 14.69
N LYS A 109 0.63 6.70 15.51
CA LYS A 109 -0.29 7.84 15.64
C LYS A 109 -0.08 8.90 14.56
N ALA A 110 1.08 8.93 13.92
CA ALA A 110 1.39 9.88 12.89
C ALA A 110 0.47 9.64 11.68
N ASN A 111 -0.34 10.64 11.33
CA ASN A 111 -1.00 10.66 10.04
C ASN A 111 0.00 11.14 8.99
N VAL A 112 0.78 10.19 8.48
CA VAL A 112 1.85 10.44 7.50
C VAL A 112 1.27 10.71 6.09
N MET A 113 -0.04 10.55 5.90
CA MET A 113 -0.68 10.77 4.61
C MET A 113 -0.82 12.24 4.28
N PHE A 114 -0.50 12.59 3.03
CA PHE A 114 -0.76 13.91 2.48
C PHE A 114 -2.25 14.27 2.55
N PRO A 115 -2.62 15.56 2.67
CA PRO A 115 -4.01 15.97 2.65
C PRO A 115 -4.67 15.59 1.31
N MET A 116 -5.96 15.24 1.35
CA MET A 116 -6.70 14.70 0.18
C MET A 116 -6.59 15.58 -1.07
N TRP A 117 -6.66 16.91 -0.92
CA TRP A 117 -6.54 17.83 -2.05
C TRP A 117 -5.17 17.71 -2.76
N LEU A 118 -4.09 17.46 -2.01
CA LEU A 118 -2.75 17.29 -2.57
C LEU A 118 -2.61 15.93 -3.25
N GLN A 119 -3.27 14.89 -2.71
CA GLN A 119 -3.34 13.58 -3.36
C GLN A 119 -4.07 13.67 -4.71
N ILE A 120 -5.24 14.31 -4.73
CA ILE A 120 -6.02 14.53 -5.97
C ILE A 120 -5.21 15.34 -6.98
N PHE A 121 -4.57 16.43 -6.55
CA PHE A 121 -3.73 17.25 -7.41
C PHE A 121 -2.54 16.45 -7.98
N SER A 122 -1.89 15.64 -7.14
CA SER A 122 -0.77 14.80 -7.55
C SER A 122 -1.22 13.71 -8.53
N ALA A 123 -2.36 13.07 -8.28
CA ALA A 123 -2.95 12.08 -9.19
C ALA A 123 -3.31 12.71 -10.54
N ALA A 124 -3.93 13.89 -10.53
CA ALA A 124 -4.29 14.63 -11.75
C ALA A 124 -3.04 14.95 -12.59
N ILE A 125 -1.99 15.53 -11.98
CA ILE A 125 -0.74 15.82 -12.70
C ILE A 125 -0.07 14.54 -13.19
N ALA A 126 0.01 13.51 -12.34
CA ALA A 126 0.59 12.22 -12.69
C ALA A 126 -0.10 11.63 -13.93
N SER A 127 -1.42 11.75 -14.04
CA SER A 127 -2.16 11.29 -15.22
C SER A 127 -1.74 11.99 -16.51
N GLY A 128 -1.54 13.31 -16.48
CA GLY A 128 -0.97 14.05 -17.61
C GLY A 128 0.46 13.60 -17.95
N CYS A 129 1.29 13.36 -16.93
CA CYS A 129 2.64 12.84 -17.12
C CYS A 129 2.66 11.43 -17.73
N PHE A 130 1.78 10.53 -17.28
CA PHE A 130 1.66 9.19 -17.84
C PHE A 130 1.18 9.19 -19.28
N LEU A 131 0.27 10.11 -19.65
CA LEU A 131 -0.12 10.30 -21.05
C LEU A 131 1.10 10.63 -21.93
N ILE A 132 1.94 11.56 -21.48
CA ILE A 132 3.15 11.94 -22.23
C ILE A 132 4.19 10.81 -22.22
N LEU A 133 4.32 10.07 -21.11
CA LEU A 133 5.17 8.88 -21.03
C LEU A 133 4.76 7.80 -22.05
N LEU A 134 3.47 7.73 -22.38
CA LEU A 134 2.90 6.84 -23.40
C LEU A 134 2.89 7.47 -24.79
N GLU A 135 3.72 8.50 -25.00
CA GLU A 135 3.87 9.22 -26.27
C GLU A 135 2.55 9.81 -26.79
N GLY A 136 1.68 10.27 -25.88
CA GLY A 136 0.42 10.92 -26.21
C GLY A 136 0.55 12.39 -26.62
N SER A 137 -0.48 12.89 -27.28
CA SER A 137 -0.59 14.28 -27.72
C SER A 137 -0.63 15.25 -26.55
N TRP A 138 0.16 16.33 -26.63
CA TRP A 138 0.11 17.42 -25.66
C TRP A 138 -1.27 18.07 -25.54
N LYS A 139 -2.11 17.96 -26.59
CA LYS A 139 -3.49 18.46 -26.56
C LYS A 139 -4.39 17.67 -25.60
N ASP A 140 -4.02 16.42 -25.32
CA ASP A 140 -4.82 15.51 -24.50
C ASP A 140 -4.49 15.63 -23.00
N VAL A 141 -3.37 16.28 -22.66
CA VAL A 141 -2.90 16.48 -21.28
C VAL A 141 -3.96 17.12 -20.37
N PRO A 142 -4.64 18.22 -20.75
CA PRO A 142 -5.68 18.81 -19.89
C PRO A 142 -6.82 17.84 -19.58
N MET A 143 -7.21 17.01 -20.55
CA MET A 143 -8.29 16.04 -20.39
C MET A 143 -7.85 14.84 -19.57
N ALA A 144 -6.59 14.40 -19.70
CA ALA A 144 -6.02 13.37 -18.84
C ALA A 144 -5.87 13.85 -17.38
N ILE A 145 -5.48 15.10 -17.15
CA ILE A 145 -5.43 15.69 -15.81
C ILE A 145 -6.83 15.75 -15.21
N LEU A 146 -7.83 16.19 -15.98
CA LEU A 146 -9.21 16.27 -15.53
C LEU A 146 -9.78 14.87 -15.21
N ALA A 147 -9.65 13.92 -16.14
CA ALA A 147 -10.14 12.55 -15.98
C ALA A 147 -9.43 11.82 -14.83
N GLY A 148 -8.10 11.93 -14.73
CA GLY A 148 -7.32 11.34 -13.64
C GLY A 148 -7.67 11.92 -12.26
N GLY A 149 -7.75 13.25 -12.15
CA GLY A 149 -8.12 13.91 -10.90
C GLY A 149 -9.54 13.57 -10.44
N THR A 150 -10.51 13.59 -11.36
CA THR A 150 -11.90 13.22 -11.06
C THR A 150 -12.04 11.73 -10.74
N GLY A 151 -11.40 10.85 -11.51
CA GLY A 151 -11.38 9.41 -11.25
C GLY A 151 -10.77 9.08 -9.89
N PHE A 152 -9.64 9.67 -9.53
CA PHE A 152 -9.04 9.49 -8.20
C PHE A 152 -9.96 9.99 -7.09
N THR A 153 -10.62 11.14 -7.29
CA THR A 153 -11.59 11.68 -6.32
C THR A 153 -12.76 10.72 -6.11
N VAL A 154 -13.30 10.15 -7.20
CA VAL A 154 -14.40 9.17 -7.15
C VAL A 154 -13.96 7.90 -6.42
N ALA A 155 -12.77 7.38 -6.72
CA ALA A 155 -12.22 6.21 -6.04
C ALA A 155 -12.08 6.45 -4.54
N ALA A 156 -11.44 7.57 -4.14
CA ALA A 156 -11.22 7.89 -2.74
C ALA A 156 -12.53 8.09 -1.96
N PHE A 157 -13.51 8.78 -2.55
CA PHE A 157 -14.79 9.03 -1.90
C PHE A 157 -15.64 7.76 -1.77
N LEU A 158 -15.71 6.94 -2.81
CA LEU A 158 -16.51 5.70 -2.79
C LEU A 158 -15.88 4.61 -1.93
N ASP A 159 -14.55 4.54 -1.86
CA ASP A 159 -13.87 3.60 -0.96
C ASP A 159 -14.20 3.92 0.50
N ASP A 160 -14.17 5.20 0.89
CA ASP A 160 -14.53 5.62 2.25
C ASP A 160 -16.01 5.36 2.57
N LEU A 161 -16.90 5.62 1.61
CA LEU A 161 -18.35 5.48 1.79
C LEU A 161 -18.79 4.00 1.83
N THR A 162 -18.28 3.17 0.92
CA THR A 162 -18.76 1.79 0.73
C THR A 162 -17.89 0.76 1.44
N ARG A 163 -16.61 1.08 1.68
CA ARG A 163 -15.55 0.15 2.11
C ARG A 163 -15.35 -1.03 1.16
N VAL A 164 -15.74 -0.86 -0.11
CA VAL A 164 -15.60 -1.85 -1.18
C VAL A 164 -14.72 -1.27 -2.28
N LYS A 165 -13.40 -1.40 -2.12
CA LYS A 165 -12.37 -0.92 -3.05
C LYS A 165 -12.64 -1.28 -4.52
N PHE A 166 -13.02 -2.53 -4.78
CA PHE A 166 -13.38 -3.01 -6.12
C PHE A 166 -14.47 -2.16 -6.80
N PHE A 167 -15.51 -1.81 -6.04
CA PHE A 167 -16.62 -1.00 -6.55
C PHE A 167 -16.20 0.44 -6.80
N ALA A 168 -15.40 1.01 -5.89
CA ALA A 168 -14.85 2.35 -6.04
C ALA A 168 -13.96 2.47 -7.28
N GLU A 169 -13.09 1.48 -7.52
CA GLU A 169 -12.19 1.43 -8.69
C GLU A 169 -12.96 1.26 -10.01
N PHE A 170 -14.00 0.42 -10.02
CA PHE A 170 -14.88 0.26 -11.19
C PHE A 170 -15.63 1.56 -11.53
N MET A 171 -16.20 2.23 -10.54
CA MET A 171 -16.88 3.52 -10.74
C MET A 171 -15.93 4.62 -11.20
N ALA A 172 -14.73 4.68 -10.62
CA ALA A 172 -13.70 5.63 -11.01
C ALA A 172 -13.25 5.42 -12.46
N SER A 173 -12.99 4.18 -12.87
CA SER A 173 -12.57 3.88 -14.24
C SER A 173 -13.67 4.12 -15.27
N LEU A 174 -14.93 3.89 -14.91
CA LEU A 174 -16.10 4.26 -15.72
C LEU A 174 -16.16 5.78 -15.92
N VAL A 175 -15.99 6.57 -14.86
CA VAL A 175 -15.97 8.05 -14.95
C VAL A 175 -14.80 8.53 -15.82
N ILE A 176 -13.61 7.96 -15.65
CA ILE A 176 -12.45 8.27 -16.49
C ILE A 176 -12.76 8.01 -17.96
N ALA A 177 -13.34 6.84 -18.28
CA ALA A 177 -13.67 6.47 -19.65
C ALA A 177 -14.73 7.39 -20.25
N LEU A 178 -15.76 7.78 -19.49
CA LEU A 178 -16.76 8.75 -19.95
C LEU A 178 -16.16 10.13 -20.24
N ILE A 179 -15.32 10.66 -19.34
CA ILE A 179 -14.67 11.96 -19.56
C ILE A 179 -13.78 11.91 -20.80
N SER A 180 -13.01 10.83 -20.95
CA SER A 180 -12.13 10.63 -22.11
C SER A 180 -12.92 10.53 -23.41
N PHE A 181 -14.03 9.78 -23.40
CA PHE A 181 -14.93 9.64 -24.54
C PHE A 181 -15.50 10.99 -24.98
N PHE A 182 -16.11 11.74 -24.06
CA PHE A 182 -16.67 13.04 -24.37
C PHE A 182 -15.60 14.06 -24.79
N ALA A 183 -14.42 14.02 -24.18
CA ALA A 183 -13.30 14.88 -24.58
C ALA A 183 -12.96 14.70 -26.07
N VAL A 184 -12.86 13.45 -26.54
CA VAL A 184 -12.58 13.18 -27.96
C VAL A 184 -13.79 13.48 -28.84
N SER A 185 -15.00 13.10 -28.43
CA SER A 185 -16.22 13.36 -29.23
C SER A 185 -16.50 14.85 -29.46
N PHE A 186 -16.18 15.71 -28.49
CA PHE A 186 -16.34 17.17 -28.62
C PHE A 186 -15.09 17.87 -29.18
N GLY A 187 -14.03 17.14 -29.53
CA GLY A 187 -12.80 17.69 -30.11
C GLY A 187 -11.85 18.36 -29.12
N PHE A 188 -12.04 18.15 -27.81
CA PHE A 188 -11.09 18.57 -26.76
C PHE A 188 -9.91 17.61 -26.58
N GLY A 189 -10.01 16.40 -27.11
CA GLY A 189 -8.93 15.41 -27.15
C GLY A 189 -8.84 14.69 -28.50
N GLN A 190 -7.79 13.90 -28.69
CA GLN A 190 -7.48 13.21 -29.94
C GLN A 190 -7.32 11.70 -29.75
N GLU A 191 -6.58 11.28 -28.72
CA GLU A 191 -6.18 9.88 -28.51
C GLU A 191 -6.91 9.30 -27.29
N LEU A 192 -8.13 8.79 -27.53
CA LEU A 192 -9.03 8.26 -26.49
C LEU A 192 -8.34 7.26 -25.56
N ASP A 193 -7.64 6.28 -26.15
CA ASP A 193 -6.93 5.22 -25.45
C ASP A 193 -5.83 5.78 -24.54
N LYS A 194 -5.05 6.75 -25.03
CA LYS A 194 -3.97 7.36 -24.23
C LYS A 194 -4.49 8.24 -23.09
N ILE A 195 -5.60 8.96 -23.30
CA ILE A 195 -6.28 9.69 -22.21
C ILE A 195 -6.72 8.71 -21.12
N ILE A 196 -7.38 7.60 -21.51
CA ILE A 196 -7.84 6.59 -20.55
C ILE A 196 -6.66 5.96 -19.80
N ILE A 197 -5.65 5.44 -20.52
CA ILE A 197 -4.53 4.74 -19.90
C ILE A 197 -3.78 5.69 -18.95
N GLY A 198 -3.46 6.90 -19.38
CA GLY A 198 -2.79 7.89 -18.53
C GLY A 198 -3.59 8.25 -17.28
N SER A 199 -4.91 8.43 -17.44
CA SER A 199 -5.82 8.81 -16.34
C SER A 199 -6.03 7.71 -15.32
N VAL A 200 -6.00 6.45 -15.73
CA VAL A 200 -6.20 5.28 -14.85
C VAL A 200 -4.94 4.92 -14.05
N MET A 201 -3.74 5.26 -14.54
CA MET A 201 -2.46 4.86 -13.91
C MET A 201 -2.35 5.08 -12.39
N PRO A 202 -2.83 6.19 -11.80
CA PRO A 202 -2.81 6.36 -10.35
C PRO A 202 -3.59 5.31 -9.55
N LEU A 203 -4.57 4.65 -10.17
CA LEU A 203 -5.40 3.60 -9.57
C LEU A 203 -4.83 2.19 -9.80
N VAL A 204 -3.87 2.05 -10.70
CA VAL A 204 -3.32 0.74 -11.09
C VAL A 204 -2.59 0.11 -9.90
N PRO A 205 -2.82 -1.18 -9.59
CA PRO A 205 -2.30 -1.83 -8.38
C PRO A 205 -0.83 -2.28 -8.56
N GLY A 206 0.02 -1.43 -9.16
CA GLY A 206 1.39 -1.78 -9.54
C GLY A 206 2.23 -2.28 -8.36
N LEU A 207 2.17 -1.60 -7.22
CA LEU A 207 2.89 -2.01 -6.00
C LEU A 207 2.38 -3.34 -5.44
N LEU A 208 1.08 -3.61 -5.50
CA LEU A 208 0.52 -4.90 -5.06
C LEU A 208 1.01 -6.04 -5.97
N ILE A 209 1.07 -5.82 -7.29
CA ILE A 209 1.61 -6.78 -8.25
C ILE A 209 3.08 -7.06 -7.95
N THR A 210 3.90 -6.01 -7.81
CA THR A 210 5.33 -6.15 -7.49
C THR A 210 5.53 -6.90 -6.17
N ASN A 211 4.78 -6.57 -5.13
CA ASN A 211 4.86 -7.22 -3.83
C ASN A 211 4.40 -8.69 -3.87
N ALA A 212 3.35 -8.99 -4.65
CA ALA A 212 2.87 -10.36 -4.84
C ALA A 212 3.96 -11.24 -5.46
N VAL A 213 4.57 -10.76 -6.56
CA VAL A 213 5.67 -11.48 -7.22
C VAL A 213 6.87 -11.64 -6.28
N ARG A 214 7.24 -10.58 -5.55
CA ARG A 214 8.35 -10.63 -4.60
C ARG A 214 8.13 -11.64 -3.47
N ASP A 215 6.91 -11.68 -2.92
CA ASP A 215 6.54 -12.63 -1.88
C ASP A 215 6.52 -14.08 -2.42
N LEU A 216 6.05 -14.31 -3.65
CA LEU A 216 6.12 -15.64 -4.30
C LEU A 216 7.57 -16.10 -4.50
N MET A 217 8.45 -15.21 -5.00
CA MET A 217 9.87 -15.51 -5.19
C MET A 217 10.60 -15.81 -3.88
N ALA A 218 10.16 -15.19 -2.79
CA ALA A 218 10.69 -15.43 -1.44
C ALA A 218 10.10 -16.67 -0.75
N GLY A 219 9.16 -17.38 -1.40
CA GLY A 219 8.51 -18.58 -0.83
C GLY A 219 7.31 -18.29 0.08
N HIS A 220 6.89 -17.03 0.22
CA HIS A 220 5.70 -16.62 0.98
C HIS A 220 4.43 -16.78 0.12
N PHE A 221 4.08 -18.02 -0.24
CA PHE A 221 3.00 -18.32 -1.18
C PHE A 221 1.62 -17.77 -0.76
N VAL A 222 1.27 -17.90 0.53
CA VAL A 222 -0.02 -17.39 1.04
C VAL A 222 -0.11 -15.88 0.87
N SER A 223 0.97 -15.14 1.18
CA SER A 223 1.00 -13.69 0.98
C SER A 223 0.96 -13.31 -0.49
N GLY A 224 1.81 -13.96 -1.30
CA GLY A 224 1.91 -13.72 -2.72
C GLY A 224 0.58 -13.93 -3.45
N LEU A 225 -0.11 -15.05 -3.20
CA LEU A 225 -1.42 -15.33 -3.77
C LEU A 225 -2.50 -14.35 -3.28
N SER A 226 -2.49 -13.98 -2.00
CA SER A 226 -3.47 -13.04 -1.46
C SER A 226 -3.33 -11.65 -2.08
N LYS A 227 -2.11 -11.11 -2.13
CA LYS A 227 -1.81 -9.81 -2.76
C LYS A 227 -2.05 -9.85 -4.27
N GLY A 228 -1.74 -10.98 -4.92
CA GLY A 228 -1.98 -11.20 -6.34
C GLY A 228 -3.48 -11.22 -6.68
N ALA A 229 -4.29 -11.88 -5.85
CA ALA A 229 -5.75 -11.87 -6.00
C ALA A 229 -6.34 -10.47 -5.81
N GLU A 230 -5.83 -9.71 -4.83
CA GLU A 230 -6.23 -8.30 -4.63
C GLU A 230 -5.90 -7.46 -5.89
N ALA A 231 -4.67 -7.55 -6.39
CA ALA A 231 -4.26 -6.83 -7.59
C ALA A 231 -5.05 -7.24 -8.85
N PHE A 232 -5.37 -8.53 -8.98
CA PHE A 232 -6.19 -9.03 -10.07
C PHE A 232 -7.60 -8.45 -10.03
N LEU A 233 -8.25 -8.45 -8.86
CA LEU A 233 -9.58 -7.87 -8.68
C LEU A 233 -9.61 -6.37 -9.01
N THR A 234 -8.62 -5.61 -8.53
CA THR A 234 -8.48 -4.19 -8.87
C THR A 234 -8.28 -3.98 -10.38
N SER A 235 -7.36 -4.73 -11.00
CA SER A 235 -7.12 -4.61 -12.45
C SER A 235 -8.36 -4.98 -13.27
N PHE A 236 -9.11 -5.99 -12.82
CA PHE A 236 -10.37 -6.40 -13.43
C PHE A 236 -11.45 -5.32 -13.28
N ALA A 237 -11.63 -4.73 -12.09
CA ALA A 237 -12.56 -3.64 -11.87
C ALA A 237 -12.30 -2.47 -12.81
N ILE A 238 -11.04 -2.05 -12.88
CA ILE A 238 -10.60 -0.95 -13.74
C ILE A 238 -10.92 -1.28 -15.20
N GLY A 239 -10.46 -2.45 -15.69
CA GLY A 239 -10.68 -2.87 -17.07
C GLY A 239 -12.15 -3.02 -17.43
N ALA A 240 -12.97 -3.57 -16.53
CA ALA A 240 -14.41 -3.72 -16.72
C ALA A 240 -15.13 -2.38 -16.82
N GLY A 241 -14.79 -1.41 -15.97
CA GLY A 241 -15.41 -0.07 -16.00
C GLY A 241 -15.07 0.70 -17.28
N VAL A 242 -13.82 0.59 -17.77
CA VAL A 242 -13.43 1.14 -19.07
C VAL A 242 -14.16 0.43 -20.21
N ALA A 243 -14.12 -0.90 -20.25
CA ALA A 243 -14.72 -1.70 -21.31
C ALA A 243 -16.24 -1.48 -21.42
N PHE A 244 -16.92 -1.25 -20.29
CA PHE A 244 -18.34 -0.96 -20.27
C PHE A 244 -18.68 0.29 -21.10
N VAL A 245 -17.89 1.36 -20.96
CA VAL A 245 -18.10 2.61 -21.73
C VAL A 245 -17.78 2.40 -23.21
N LEU A 246 -16.69 1.69 -23.52
CA LEU A 246 -16.25 1.45 -24.90
C LEU A 246 -17.12 0.45 -25.68
N SER A 247 -18.05 -0.24 -25.01
CA SER A 247 -18.96 -1.19 -25.66
C SER A 247 -20.13 -0.54 -26.40
N PHE A 248 -20.32 0.77 -26.24
CA PHE A 248 -21.35 1.59 -26.89
C PHE A 248 -20.71 2.62 -27.83
#